data_AF-A0A9N9SLZ1-F1
#
_entry.id   AF-A0A9N9SLZ1-F1
#
_cell.length_a   1.000
_cell.length_b   1.000
_cell.length_c   1.000
_cell.angle_alpha   90.00
_cell.angle_beta   90.00
_cell.angle_gamma   90.00
#
_symmetry.space_group_name_H-M   'P 1'
#
loop_
_entity.id
_entity.type
_entity.pdbx_description
1 polymer ?
#
loop_
_entity_poly.entity_id
_entity_poly.type
_entity_poly.pdbx_seq_one_letter_code
_entity_poly.pdbx_strand_id
1 'polypeptide(L)'
;MTTKNKKPFVPHRAEKSLMEKRRRARINQSLAALKTLILDSAKADNTKHSELEKADILELTIRQCPRSLVAQGVNQDKSGYSDCVKEVQRYLETPDTQTIITLDAGIGHCLLRHLDNCVAEVEVDARQATALIDRLQPLQPGSHPWKPTK
;
A
#
# COMPACT_ATOMS: atom_id res chain seq x y z
N MET A 1 -4.79 7.82 -54.45
CA MET A 1 -5.53 6.80 -53.68
C MET A 1 -4.99 6.79 -52.26
N THR A 2 -5.66 7.44 -51.31
CA THR A 2 -5.19 7.53 -49.91
C THR A 2 -5.92 6.50 -49.06
N THR A 3 -5.18 5.53 -48.54
CA THR A 3 -5.67 4.48 -47.64
C THR A 3 -5.94 5.09 -46.27
N LYS A 4 -7.22 5.24 -45.92
CA LYS A 4 -7.64 5.72 -44.60
C LYS A 4 -7.39 4.63 -43.56
N ASN A 5 -6.38 4.84 -42.72
CA ASN A 5 -6.06 4.01 -41.57
C ASN A 5 -7.19 4.12 -40.50
N LYS A 6 -8.15 3.21 -40.52
CA LYS A 6 -9.18 3.09 -39.48
C LYS A 6 -8.54 2.46 -38.24
N LYS A 7 -8.22 3.26 -37.22
CA LYS A 7 -8.03 2.72 -35.86
C LYS A 7 -9.29 1.93 -35.49
N PRO A 8 -9.18 0.65 -35.10
CA PRO A 8 -10.34 -0.13 -34.75
C PRO A 8 -11.02 0.50 -33.53
N PHE A 9 -12.30 0.82 -33.65
CA PHE A 9 -13.15 1.26 -32.54
C PHE A 9 -13.35 0.05 -31.62
N VAL A 10 -12.57 -0.03 -30.55
CA VAL A 10 -12.75 -1.04 -29.52
C VAL A 10 -13.97 -0.63 -28.69
N PRO A 11 -15.04 -1.45 -28.64
CA PRO A 11 -16.20 -1.13 -27.81
C PRO A 11 -15.74 -0.94 -26.37
N HIS A 12 -16.17 0.14 -25.70
CA HIS A 12 -15.71 0.48 -24.34
C HIS A 12 -15.88 -0.68 -23.33
N ARG A 13 -16.84 -1.60 -23.55
CA ARG A 13 -16.99 -2.86 -22.80
C ARG A 13 -15.86 -3.88 -23.05
N ALA A 14 -15.38 -4.01 -24.28
CA ALA A 14 -14.28 -4.91 -24.62
C ALA A 14 -12.94 -4.38 -24.06
N GLU A 15 -12.76 -3.07 -24.04
CA GLU A 15 -11.58 -2.44 -23.45
C GLU A 15 -11.57 -2.58 -21.91
N LYS A 16 -12.72 -2.39 -21.25
CA LYS A 16 -12.88 -2.69 -19.82
C LYS A 16 -12.67 -4.17 -19.51
N SER A 17 -13.18 -5.08 -20.35
CA SER A 17 -12.97 -6.53 -20.23
C SER A 17 -11.50 -6.93 -20.37
N LEU A 18 -10.77 -6.32 -21.31
CA LEU A 18 -9.33 -6.51 -21.48
C LEU A 18 -8.53 -5.98 -20.29
N MET A 19 -8.88 -4.81 -19.77
CA MET A 19 -8.26 -4.24 -18.57
C MET A 19 -8.48 -5.12 -17.35
N GLU A 20 -9.69 -5.67 -17.18
CA GLU A 20 -10.00 -6.59 -16.09
C GLU A 20 -9.27 -7.93 -16.26
N LYS A 21 -9.14 -8.45 -17.49
CA LYS A 21 -8.34 -9.66 -17.77
C LYS A 21 -6.88 -9.45 -17.39
N ARG A 22 -6.29 -8.29 -17.71
CA ARG A 22 -4.94 -7.91 -17.28
C ARG A 22 -4.82 -7.77 -15.76
N ARG A 23 -5.81 -7.14 -15.11
CA ARG A 23 -5.85 -7.02 -13.65
C ARG A 23 -5.86 -8.39 -12.97
N ARG A 24 -6.72 -9.30 -13.43
CA ARG A 24 -6.81 -10.69 -12.93
C ARG A 24 -5.51 -11.46 -13.12
N ALA A 25 -4.84 -11.30 -14.27
CA ALA A 25 -3.55 -11.92 -14.52
C ALA A 25 -2.49 -11.43 -13.51
N ARG A 26 -2.43 -10.11 -13.26
CA ARG A 26 -1.52 -9.54 -12.26
C ARG A 26 -1.79 -10.08 -10.85
N ILE A 27 -3.06 -10.14 -10.44
CA ILE A 27 -3.46 -10.68 -9.13
C ILE A 27 -3.04 -12.15 -8.99
N ASN A 28 -3.28 -12.98 -10.01
CA ASN A 28 -2.89 -14.38 -9.97
C ASN A 28 -1.36 -14.54 -9.95
N GLN A 29 -0.61 -13.69 -10.66
CA GLN A 29 0.85 -13.69 -10.63
C GLN A 29 1.39 -13.36 -9.23
N SER A 30 0.81 -12.35 -8.56
CA SER A 30 1.16 -12.05 -7.16
C SER A 30 0.82 -13.21 -6.22
N LEU A 31 -0.33 -13.87 -6.39
CA LEU A 31 -0.70 -15.03 -5.56
C LEU A 31 0.28 -16.21 -5.74
N ALA A 32 0.76 -16.45 -6.96
CA ALA A 32 1.78 -17.46 -7.21
C ALA A 32 3.10 -17.11 -6.54
N ALA A 33 3.56 -15.86 -6.65
CA ALA A 33 4.78 -15.39 -5.98
C ALA A 33 4.68 -15.51 -4.45
N LEU A 34 3.53 -15.14 -3.87
CA LEU A 34 3.27 -15.28 -2.44
C LEU A 34 3.32 -16.75 -2.00
N LYS A 35 2.74 -17.66 -2.77
CA LYS A 35 2.81 -19.11 -2.49
C LYS A 35 4.26 -19.60 -2.45
N THR A 36 5.09 -19.19 -3.40
CA THR A 36 6.52 -19.54 -3.42
C THR A 36 7.24 -19.02 -2.19
N LEU A 37 7.06 -17.74 -1.82
CA LEU A 37 7.69 -17.16 -0.63
C LEU A 37 7.27 -17.87 0.67
N ILE A 38 5.99 -18.25 0.79
CA ILE A 38 5.50 -19.04 1.92
C ILE A 38 6.23 -20.39 1.99
N LEU A 39 6.30 -21.12 0.85
CA LEU A 39 6.99 -22.40 0.76
C LEU A 39 8.48 -22.31 1.11
N ASP A 40 9.16 -21.28 0.61
CA ASP A 40 10.59 -21.05 0.85
C ASP A 40 10.88 -20.72 2.32
N SER A 41 9.98 -19.98 2.98
CA SER A 41 10.12 -19.61 4.39
C SER A 41 9.81 -20.76 5.36
N ALA A 42 8.95 -21.70 4.98
CA ALA A 42 8.40 -22.70 5.89
C ALA A 42 9.36 -23.86 6.25
N LYS A 43 10.45 -24.09 5.50
CA LYS A 43 11.57 -25.06 5.68
C LYS A 43 11.31 -26.50 6.22
N ALA A 44 10.11 -26.88 6.66
CA ALA A 44 9.85 -28.11 7.42
C ALA A 44 8.55 -28.86 7.06
N ASP A 45 7.54 -28.24 6.44
CA ASP A 45 6.24 -28.89 6.12
C ASP A 45 5.82 -28.70 4.65
N ASN A 46 6.67 -29.09 3.71
CA ASN A 46 6.43 -28.91 2.26
C ASN A 46 5.16 -29.61 1.74
N THR A 47 4.73 -30.70 2.37
CA THR A 47 3.61 -31.53 1.89
C THR A 47 2.24 -30.91 2.11
N LYS A 48 2.02 -30.15 3.19
CA LYS A 48 0.73 -29.47 3.46
C LYS A 48 0.57 -28.17 2.65
N HIS A 49 1.68 -27.59 2.19
CA HIS A 49 1.67 -26.30 1.51
C HIS A 49 1.60 -26.40 -0.03
N SER A 50 1.77 -27.60 -0.60
CA SER A 50 1.69 -27.82 -2.05
C SER A 50 0.27 -27.63 -2.62
N GLU A 51 -0.78 -27.85 -1.81
CA GLU A 51 -2.20 -27.71 -2.18
C GLU A 51 -2.89 -26.45 -1.62
N LEU A 52 -2.14 -25.41 -1.22
CA LEU A 52 -2.75 -24.20 -0.64
C LEU A 52 -3.83 -23.59 -1.55
N GLU A 53 -5.04 -23.43 -1.01
CA GLU A 53 -6.13 -22.73 -1.66
C GLU A 53 -5.87 -21.21 -1.66
N LYS A 54 -6.59 -20.45 -2.48
CA LYS A 54 -6.42 -18.98 -2.55
C LYS A 54 -6.63 -18.29 -1.20
N ALA A 55 -7.56 -18.81 -0.38
CA ALA A 55 -7.82 -18.29 0.96
C ALA A 55 -6.62 -18.55 1.88
N ASP A 56 -6.05 -19.75 1.86
CA ASP A 56 -4.89 -20.09 2.69
C ASP A 56 -3.63 -19.32 2.30
N ILE A 57 -3.38 -19.11 0.99
CA ILE A 57 -2.26 -18.30 0.52
C ILE A 57 -2.36 -16.89 1.11
N LEU A 58 -3.55 -16.28 1.07
CA LEU A 58 -3.79 -14.94 1.60
C LEU A 58 -3.64 -14.92 3.12
N GLU A 59 -4.24 -15.89 3.82
CA GLU A 59 -4.19 -15.98 5.28
C GLU A 59 -2.77 -16.21 5.80
N LEU A 60 -2.01 -17.14 5.21
CA LEU A 60 -0.61 -17.38 5.57
C LEU A 60 0.26 -16.17 5.25
N THR A 61 0.04 -15.51 4.11
CA THR A 61 0.77 -14.27 3.79
C THR A 61 0.52 -13.21 4.85
N ILE A 62 -0.72 -13.02 5.27
CA ILE A 62 -1.06 -12.04 6.33
C ILE A 62 -0.40 -12.42 7.65
N ARG A 63 -0.33 -13.72 7.98
CA ARG A 63 0.29 -14.22 9.22
C ARG A 63 1.82 -14.16 9.22
N GLN A 64 2.46 -14.39 8.07
CA GLN A 64 3.91 -14.50 7.94
C GLN A 64 4.57 -13.21 7.44
N CYS A 65 3.80 -12.24 6.95
CA CYS A 65 4.34 -10.95 6.55
C CYS A 65 4.95 -10.27 7.80
N PRO A 66 6.26 -9.94 7.78
CA PRO A 66 6.88 -9.23 8.88
C PRO A 66 6.12 -7.93 9.13
N ARG A 67 5.68 -7.71 10.38
CA ARG A 67 5.04 -6.43 10.76
C ARG A 67 5.93 -5.23 10.43
N SER A 68 7.24 -5.41 10.41
CA SER A 68 8.21 -4.40 9.96
C SER A 68 8.02 -4.00 8.50
N LEU A 69 7.69 -4.93 7.60
CA LEU A 69 7.50 -4.64 6.17
C LEU A 69 6.21 -3.85 5.92
N VAL A 70 5.14 -4.19 6.64
CA VAL A 70 3.87 -3.45 6.58
C VAL A 70 4.01 -2.08 7.25
N ALA A 71 4.67 -2.02 8.41
CA ALA A 71 4.98 -0.76 9.08
C ALA A 71 5.91 0.13 8.24
N GLN A 72 6.82 -0.44 7.45
CA GLN A 72 7.73 0.33 6.59
C GLN A 72 6.95 1.10 5.52
N GLY A 73 5.92 0.50 4.90
CA GLY A 73 5.02 1.21 3.99
C GLY A 73 4.28 2.35 4.69
N VAL A 74 3.72 2.08 5.87
CA VAL A 74 3.01 3.07 6.68
C VAL A 74 3.94 4.22 7.15
N ASN A 75 5.23 3.95 7.39
CA ASN A 75 6.20 4.99 7.77
C ASN A 75 6.74 5.78 6.58
N GLN A 76 6.77 5.19 5.38
CA GLN A 76 7.19 5.87 4.16
C GLN A 76 6.25 7.02 3.79
N ASP A 77 4.94 6.83 3.99
CA ASP A 77 3.93 7.86 3.79
C ASP A 77 4.08 9.04 4.79
N LYS A 78 4.53 8.76 6.02
CA LYS A 78 4.80 9.80 7.05
C LYS A 78 5.98 10.69 6.66
N SER A 79 7.08 10.07 6.23
CA SER A 79 8.27 10.83 5.82
C SER A 79 7.96 11.76 4.65
N GLY A 80 7.17 11.30 3.68
CA GLY A 80 6.78 12.11 2.52
C GLY A 80 5.99 13.36 2.91
N TYR A 81 5.09 13.26 3.89
CA TYR A 81 4.31 14.41 4.36
C TYR A 81 5.18 15.39 5.16
N SER A 82 6.05 14.90 6.06
CA SER A 82 7.00 15.75 6.79
C SER A 82 7.97 16.48 5.85
N ASP A 83 8.46 15.80 4.81
CA ASP A 83 9.38 16.40 3.83
C ASP A 83 8.68 17.45 2.96
N CYS A 84 7.40 17.27 2.65
CA CYS A 84 6.57 18.30 2.00
C CYS A 84 6.49 19.57 2.85
N VAL A 85 6.21 19.46 4.16
CA VAL A 85 6.15 20.62 5.05
C VAL A 85 7.49 21.35 5.13
N LYS A 86 8.61 20.61 5.21
CA LYS A 86 9.96 21.21 5.18
C LYS A 86 10.26 21.93 3.86
N GLU A 87 9.77 21.41 2.74
CA GLU A 87 9.92 22.07 1.43
C GLU A 87 9.09 23.36 1.37
N VAL A 88 7.85 23.33 1.85
CA VAL A 88 6.99 24.52 1.96
C VAL A 88 7.64 25.58 2.86
N GLN A 89 8.20 25.17 4.00
CA GLN A 89 8.93 26.06 4.88
C GLN A 89 10.12 26.73 4.18
N ARG A 90 10.98 25.94 3.51
CA ARG A 90 12.10 26.48 2.72
C ARG A 90 11.65 27.46 1.64
N TYR A 91 10.56 27.15 0.95
CA TYR A 91 10.01 27.99 -0.10
C TYR A 91 9.51 29.34 0.43
N LEU A 92 8.88 29.35 1.61
CA LEU A 92 8.41 30.56 2.28
C LEU A 92 9.56 31.40 2.85
N GLU A 93 10.62 30.77 3.32
CA GLU A 93 11.84 31.45 3.82
C GLU A 93 12.72 32.02 2.70
N THR A 94 12.46 31.64 1.44
CA THR A 94 13.24 32.12 0.29
C THR A 94 12.90 33.60 0.02
N PRO A 95 13.90 34.51 -0.01
CA PRO A 95 13.68 35.96 -0.08
C PRO A 95 13.00 36.41 -1.38
N ASP A 96 13.19 35.68 -2.47
CA ASP A 96 12.53 35.94 -3.76
C ASP A 96 11.01 35.69 -3.68
N THR A 97 10.58 34.66 -2.92
CA THR A 97 9.17 34.30 -2.74
C THR A 97 8.43 35.32 -1.87
N GLN A 98 9.08 35.79 -0.80
CA GLN A 98 8.54 36.81 0.11
C GLN A 98 8.34 38.17 -0.59
N THR A 99 9.06 38.40 -1.69
CA THR A 99 9.01 39.64 -2.49
C THR A 99 8.03 39.52 -3.67
N ILE A 100 7.91 38.34 -4.28
CA ILE A 100 7.01 38.07 -5.42
C ILE A 100 5.56 37.85 -4.96
N ILE A 101 5.37 37.22 -3.81
CA ILE A 101 4.06 37.04 -3.20
C ILE A 101 4.04 38.01 -2.02
N THR A 102 3.17 39.02 -2.03
CA THR A 102 2.91 39.87 -0.83
C THR A 102 2.18 39.04 0.22
N LEU A 103 2.83 37.98 0.69
CA LEU A 103 2.34 37.10 1.72
C LEU A 103 2.65 37.77 3.06
N ASP A 104 1.60 38.14 3.79
CA ASP A 104 1.76 38.60 5.16
C ASP A 104 2.44 37.51 5.99
N ALA A 105 3.41 37.91 6.83
CA ALA A 105 4.16 36.98 7.67
C ALA A 105 3.24 36.15 8.59
N GLY A 106 2.07 36.68 8.95
CA GLY A 106 1.04 35.97 9.70
C GLY A 106 0.37 34.83 8.91
N ILE A 107 0.20 34.98 7.60
CA ILE A 107 -0.40 33.94 6.74
C ILE A 107 0.58 32.78 6.56
N GLY A 108 1.86 33.07 6.32
CA GLY A 108 2.90 32.04 6.24
C GLY A 108 3.00 31.23 7.54
N HIS A 109 2.99 31.91 8.68
CA HIS A 109 2.98 31.25 9.99
C HIS A 109 1.71 30.42 10.24
N CYS A 110 0.53 30.90 9.81
CA CYS A 110 -0.72 30.13 9.93
C CYS A 110 -0.71 28.88 9.05
N LEU A 111 -0.19 28.96 7.83
CA LEU A 111 -0.07 27.83 6.92
C LEU A 111 0.86 26.75 7.51
N LEU A 112 2.04 27.15 7.98
CA LEU A 112 2.99 26.22 8.61
C LEU A 112 2.38 25.54 9.84
N ARG A 113 1.72 26.30 10.72
CA ARG A 113 1.02 25.73 11.89
C ARG A 113 -0.09 24.76 11.50
N HIS A 114 -0.83 25.04 10.43
CA HIS A 114 -1.86 24.13 9.94
C HIS A 114 -1.25 22.85 9.40
N LEU A 115 -0.17 22.95 8.61
CA LEU A 115 0.56 21.80 8.07
C LEU A 115 1.16 20.93 9.18
N ASP A 116 1.72 21.51 10.23
CA ASP A 116 2.21 20.78 11.40
C ASP A 116 1.09 20.02 12.12
N ASN A 117 -0.09 20.62 12.26
CA ASN A 117 -1.26 19.92 12.81
C ASN A 117 -1.69 18.75 11.91
N CYS A 118 -1.67 18.93 10.58
CA CYS A 118 -1.96 17.85 9.65
C CYS A 118 -0.93 16.71 9.74
N VAL A 119 0.35 17.02 9.92
CA VAL A 119 1.40 16.01 10.16
C VAL A 119 1.09 15.21 11.43
N ALA A 120 0.71 15.88 12.52
CA ALA A 120 0.38 15.23 13.77
C ALA A 120 -0.84 14.29 13.64
N GLU A 121 -1.87 14.68 12.88
CA GLU A 121 -3.03 13.81 12.58
C GLU A 121 -2.62 12.57 11.77
N VAL A 122 -1.80 12.74 10.73
CA VAL A 122 -1.25 11.63 9.93
C VAL A 122 -0.41 10.68 10.79
N GLU A 123 0.35 11.21 11.76
CA GLU A 123 1.10 10.38 12.71
C GLU A 123 0.18 9.52 13.59
N VAL A 124 -0.94 10.08 14.06
CA VAL A 124 -1.92 9.37 14.88
C VAL A 124 -2.56 8.24 14.09
N ASP A 125 -3.05 8.51 12.87
CA ASP A 125 -3.66 7.52 11.98
C ASP A 125 -2.71 6.36 11.66
N ALA A 126 -1.46 6.70 11.38
CA ALA A 126 -0.48 5.72 11.01
C ALA A 126 0.06 4.92 12.22
N ARG A 127 0.05 5.51 13.44
CA ARG A 127 0.25 4.76 14.71
C ARG A 127 -0.93 3.81 14.95
N GLN A 128 -2.17 4.24 14.72
CA GLN A 128 -3.35 3.37 14.83
C GLN A 128 -3.31 2.22 13.83
N ALA A 129 -2.93 2.47 12.58
CA ALA A 129 -2.74 1.42 11.56
C ALA A 129 -1.68 0.40 12.00
N THR A 130 -0.55 0.87 12.55
CA THR A 130 0.50 0.00 13.09
C THR A 130 0.01 -0.81 14.30
N ALA A 131 -0.78 -0.20 15.19
CA ALA A 131 -1.37 -0.88 16.34
C ALA A 131 -2.39 -1.96 15.92
N LEU A 132 -3.21 -1.72 14.90
CA LEU A 132 -4.12 -2.74 14.35
C LEU A 132 -3.36 -3.94 13.79
N ILE A 133 -2.23 -3.70 13.11
CA ILE A 133 -1.34 -4.76 12.61
C ILE A 133 -0.73 -5.56 13.77
N ASP A 134 -0.38 -4.90 14.87
CA ASP A 134 0.17 -5.58 16.04
C ASP A 134 -0.88 -6.41 16.81
N ARG A 135 -2.14 -5.95 16.81
CA ARG A 135 -3.29 -6.68 17.37
C ARG A 135 -3.71 -7.91 16.59
N LEU A 136 -3.25 -8.09 15.34
CA LEU A 136 -3.42 -9.35 14.62
C LEU A 136 -2.54 -10.42 15.27
N GLN A 137 -3.11 -11.17 16.22
CA GLN A 137 -2.38 -12.17 16.99
C GLN A 137 -1.93 -13.34 16.09
N PRO A 138 -0.66 -13.78 16.15
CA PRO A 138 -0.29 -15.06 15.55
C PRO A 138 -1.06 -16.17 16.26
N LEU A 139 -1.84 -16.95 15.51
CA LEU A 139 -2.50 -18.14 16.05
C LEU A 139 -1.44 -19.11 16.54
N GLN A 140 -1.60 -19.56 17.78
CA GLN A 140 -0.74 -20.57 18.40
C GLN A 140 -0.68 -21.80 17.48
N PRO A 141 0.51 -22.38 17.24
CA PRO A 141 0.63 -23.59 16.43
C PRO A 141 -0.13 -24.73 17.13
N GLY A 142 -1.34 -25.04 16.65
CA GLY A 142 -2.14 -26.15 17.19
C GLY A 142 -3.67 -26.02 17.10
N SER A 143 -4.22 -24.82 16.89
CA SER A 143 -5.69 -24.64 16.81
C SER A 143 -6.18 -24.53 15.37
N HIS A 144 -6.30 -25.67 14.68
CA HIS A 144 -7.12 -25.77 13.47
C HIS A 144 -8.54 -26.22 13.88
N PRO A 145 -9.58 -25.39 13.68
CA PRO A 145 -10.96 -25.77 14.01
C PRO A 145 -11.60 -26.69 12.95
N TRP A 146 -10.93 -26.91 11.81
CA TRP A 146 -11.45 -27.77 10.75
C TRP A 146 -10.96 -29.21 10.92
N LYS A 147 -11.70 -30.01 11.67
CA LYS A 147 -11.67 -31.46 11.50
C LYS A 147 -12.71 -31.81 10.43
N PRO A 148 -12.34 -32.48 9.32
CA PRO A 148 -13.32 -33.00 8.39
C PRO A 148 -14.16 -34.03 9.15
N THR A 149 -15.47 -33.80 9.26
CA THR A 149 -16.41 -34.84 9.65
C THR A 149 -16.37 -35.93 8.58
N LYS A 150 -16.23 -37.17 9.03
CA LYS A 150 -16.29 -38.38 8.20
C LYS A 150 -17.53 -38.41 7.31
#